data_AF-A0A660SRM2-F1
#
_entry.id   AF-A0A660SRM2-F1
#
_cell.length_a   1.000
_cell.length_b   1.000
_cell.length_c   1.000
_cell.angle_alpha   90.00
_cell.angle_beta   90.00
_cell.angle_gamma   90.00
#
_symmetry.space_group_name_H-M   'P 1'
#
loop_
_entity.id
_entity.type
_entity.pdbx_description
1 polymer ?
#
loop_
_entity_poly.entity_id
_entity_poly.type
_entity_poly.pdbx_seq_one_letter_code
_entity_poly.pdbx_strand_id
1 'polypeptide(L)'
;MNKVTWPEVFSALPDSGFFEVVRHYLGPVSTPFHKPDLVHQMEQFFAREDVSRRVHEYITAEDAMFLTFIAYHKRPTEDNLSRMIPEVRYVALREELLNLEERLLIWSRREGKTKYYVLTPLGESIRESGMLGPGAVIGDGETSGETMAKSWLDDNFLNAALAFLNERMPLF
;
A
#
# COMPACT_ATOMS: atom_id res chain seq x y z
N MET A 1 5.51 11.43 2.52
CA MET A 1 4.91 11.29 1.17
C MET A 1 3.55 11.98 1.24
N ASN A 2 3.22 12.94 0.36
CA ASN A 2 1.87 13.54 0.39
C ASN A 2 0.86 12.44 0.06
N LYS A 3 -0.10 12.20 0.95
CA LYS A 3 -1.20 11.25 0.72
C LYS A 3 -2.00 11.70 -0.51
N VAL A 4 -2.30 10.77 -1.40
CA VAL A 4 -3.18 10.99 -2.56
C VAL A 4 -4.60 11.23 -2.04
N THR A 5 -5.35 12.11 -2.67
CA THR A 5 -6.76 12.37 -2.33
C THR A 5 -7.70 11.91 -3.44
N TRP A 6 -8.96 11.62 -3.11
CA TRP A 6 -9.96 11.27 -4.12
C TRP A 6 -10.18 12.36 -5.17
N PRO A 7 -10.23 13.66 -4.82
CA PRO A 7 -10.31 14.71 -5.83
C PRO A 7 -9.12 14.68 -6.79
N GLU A 8 -7.91 14.38 -6.31
CA GLU A 8 -6.74 14.24 -7.18
C GLU A 8 -6.89 13.08 -8.17
N VAL A 9 -7.26 11.89 -7.67
CA VAL A 9 -7.51 10.67 -8.47
C VAL A 9 -8.57 10.94 -9.54
N PHE A 10 -9.74 11.44 -9.14
CA PHE A 10 -10.87 11.60 -10.06
C PHE A 10 -10.72 12.78 -11.03
N SER A 11 -9.99 13.83 -10.65
CA SER A 11 -9.75 14.97 -11.55
C SER A 11 -8.78 14.62 -12.69
N ALA A 12 -7.93 13.64 -12.50
CA ALA A 12 -6.97 13.21 -13.51
C ALA A 12 -7.55 12.17 -14.50
N LEU A 13 -8.75 11.64 -14.22
CA LEU A 13 -9.48 10.78 -15.17
C LEU A 13 -10.18 11.62 -16.25
N PRO A 14 -10.21 11.14 -17.51
CA PRO A 14 -11.11 11.69 -18.52
C PRO A 14 -12.57 11.50 -18.08
N ASP A 15 -13.47 12.37 -18.54
CA ASP A 15 -14.87 12.34 -18.10
C ASP A 15 -15.54 10.97 -18.31
N SER A 16 -15.28 10.31 -19.44
CA SER A 16 -15.81 8.96 -19.70
C SER A 16 -15.38 7.95 -18.63
N GLY A 17 -14.09 7.92 -18.28
CA GLY A 17 -13.54 7.03 -17.26
C GLY A 17 -14.05 7.38 -15.86
N PHE A 18 -14.15 8.68 -15.54
CA PHE A 18 -14.75 9.12 -14.29
C PHE A 18 -16.20 8.61 -14.14
N PHE A 19 -17.06 8.80 -15.15
CA PHE A 19 -18.45 8.34 -15.07
C PHE A 19 -18.59 6.83 -15.06
N GLU A 20 -17.70 6.10 -15.72
CA GLU A 20 -17.65 4.64 -15.65
C GLU A 20 -17.38 4.16 -14.23
N VAL A 21 -16.34 4.71 -13.59
CA VAL A 21 -16.01 4.43 -12.18
C VAL A 21 -17.18 4.79 -11.26
N VAL A 22 -17.74 6.00 -11.40
CA VAL A 22 -18.88 6.42 -10.57
C VAL A 22 -20.07 5.48 -10.73
N ARG A 23 -20.39 5.06 -11.95
CA ARG A 23 -21.50 4.13 -12.19
C ARG A 23 -21.25 2.73 -11.64
N HIS A 24 -19.99 2.30 -11.65
CA HIS A 24 -19.61 1.03 -11.07
C HIS A 24 -19.87 0.99 -9.55
N TYR A 25 -19.54 2.07 -8.83
CA TYR A 25 -19.64 2.11 -7.36
C TYR A 25 -20.98 2.66 -6.84
N LEU A 26 -21.50 3.74 -7.41
CA LEU A 26 -22.74 4.40 -6.96
C LEU A 26 -23.98 3.97 -7.74
N GLY A 27 -23.82 3.19 -8.82
CA GLY A 27 -24.91 2.80 -9.70
C GLY A 27 -25.30 3.89 -10.70
N PRO A 28 -26.50 3.81 -11.32
CA PRO A 28 -26.93 4.75 -12.34
C PRO A 28 -26.88 6.21 -11.88
N VAL A 29 -26.16 7.06 -12.63
CA VAL A 29 -26.04 8.49 -12.36
C VAL A 29 -27.14 9.24 -13.11
N SER A 30 -28.04 9.88 -12.36
CA SER A 30 -29.10 10.74 -12.91
C SER A 30 -28.53 12.01 -13.54
N THR A 31 -29.12 12.46 -14.64
CA THR A 31 -28.83 13.76 -15.26
C THR A 31 -29.89 14.79 -14.90
N PRO A 32 -29.54 16.07 -14.68
CA PRO A 32 -28.19 16.64 -14.73
C PRO A 32 -27.34 16.27 -13.51
N PHE A 33 -26.02 16.18 -13.67
CA PHE A 33 -25.08 15.85 -12.60
C PHE A 33 -24.12 17.02 -12.33
N HIS A 34 -23.54 17.05 -11.13
CA HIS A 34 -22.47 17.96 -10.74
C HIS A 34 -21.23 17.15 -10.34
N LYS A 35 -20.13 17.28 -11.10
CA LYS A 35 -18.92 16.44 -10.92
C LYS A 35 -18.33 16.53 -9.51
N PRO A 36 -18.20 17.73 -8.88
CA PRO A 36 -17.78 17.82 -7.48
C PRO A 36 -18.68 17.07 -6.49
N ASP A 37 -20.01 17.07 -6.70
CA ASP A 37 -20.94 16.38 -5.81
C ASP A 37 -20.78 14.86 -5.93
N LEU A 38 -20.54 14.36 -7.15
CA LEU A 38 -20.25 12.94 -7.38
C LEU A 38 -18.93 12.51 -6.74
N VAL A 39 -17.89 13.34 -6.82
CA VAL A 39 -16.62 13.10 -6.10
C VAL A 39 -16.90 12.99 -4.61
N HIS A 40 -17.67 13.92 -4.04
CA HIS A 40 -18.01 13.88 -2.63
C HIS A 40 -18.82 12.64 -2.23
N GLN A 41 -19.77 12.21 -3.06
CA GLN A 41 -20.52 10.97 -2.84
C GLN A 41 -19.61 9.73 -2.88
N MET A 42 -18.63 9.69 -3.79
CA MET A 42 -17.62 8.61 -3.83
C MET A 42 -16.77 8.61 -2.55
N GLU A 43 -16.33 9.77 -2.07
CA GLU A 43 -15.59 9.90 -0.80
C GLU A 43 -16.41 9.35 0.37
N GLN A 44 -17.67 9.77 0.49
CA GLN A 44 -18.58 9.29 1.53
C GLN A 44 -18.84 7.78 1.41
N PHE A 45 -18.98 7.27 0.20
CA PHE A 45 -19.17 5.85 -0.05
C PHE A 45 -17.97 5.02 0.44
N PHE A 46 -16.74 5.40 0.07
CA PHE A 46 -15.53 4.70 0.50
C PHE A 46 -15.24 4.85 1.99
N ALA A 47 -15.71 5.93 2.62
CA ALA A 47 -15.57 6.13 4.06
C ALA A 47 -16.48 5.22 4.91
N ARG A 48 -17.46 4.53 4.31
CA ARG A 48 -18.33 3.62 5.04
C ARG A 48 -17.57 2.38 5.51
N GLU A 49 -17.76 2.01 6.78
CA GLU A 49 -17.10 0.83 7.36
C GLU A 49 -17.42 -0.47 6.64
N ASP A 50 -18.66 -0.64 6.13
CA ASP A 50 -19.04 -1.85 5.40
C ASP A 50 -18.36 -1.96 4.04
N VAL A 51 -18.11 -0.82 3.38
CA VAL A 51 -17.36 -0.75 2.12
C VAL A 51 -15.89 -1.03 2.39
N SER A 52 -15.29 -0.35 3.38
CA SER A 52 -13.90 -0.58 3.77
C SER A 52 -13.67 -2.05 4.15
N ARG A 53 -14.51 -2.63 5.01
CA ARG A 53 -14.38 -4.04 5.41
C ARG A 53 -14.40 -5.00 4.22
N ARG A 54 -15.36 -4.82 3.30
CA ARG A 54 -15.41 -5.65 2.08
C ARG A 54 -14.13 -5.51 1.26
N VAL A 55 -13.63 -4.30 1.06
CA VAL A 55 -12.37 -4.08 0.31
C VAL A 55 -11.23 -4.85 0.96
N HIS A 56 -11.12 -4.84 2.29
CA HIS A 56 -10.07 -5.58 3.03
C HIS A 56 -10.24 -7.10 2.90
N GLU A 57 -11.47 -7.63 2.95
CA GLU A 57 -11.77 -9.06 2.80
C GLU A 57 -11.39 -9.62 1.42
N TYR A 58 -11.38 -8.78 0.37
CA TYR A 58 -10.99 -9.18 -0.98
C TYR A 58 -9.50 -9.00 -1.29
N ILE A 59 -8.68 -8.55 -0.33
CA ILE A 59 -7.23 -8.44 -0.53
C ILE A 59 -6.60 -9.83 -0.46
N THR A 60 -6.06 -10.29 -1.58
CA THR A 60 -5.31 -11.57 -1.64
C THR A 60 -3.89 -11.41 -1.10
N ALA A 61 -3.20 -12.53 -0.87
CA ALA A 61 -1.77 -12.50 -0.50
C ALA A 61 -0.91 -11.87 -1.61
N GLU A 62 -1.26 -12.12 -2.87
CA GLU A 62 -0.60 -11.50 -4.03
C GLU A 62 -0.85 -9.99 -4.03
N ASP A 63 -2.10 -9.54 -3.87
CA ASP A 63 -2.43 -8.12 -3.76
C ASP A 63 -1.59 -7.44 -2.66
N ALA A 64 -1.54 -8.06 -1.46
CA ALA A 64 -0.81 -7.53 -0.32
C ALA A 64 0.70 -7.41 -0.59
N MET A 65 1.29 -8.37 -1.31
CA MET A 65 2.67 -8.32 -1.75
C MET A 65 2.92 -7.11 -2.67
N PHE A 66 2.12 -6.96 -3.74
CA PHE A 66 2.23 -5.85 -4.69
C PHE A 66 2.03 -4.49 -4.01
N LEU A 67 0.98 -4.36 -3.20
CA LEU A 67 0.67 -3.16 -2.45
C LEU A 67 1.79 -2.81 -1.46
N THR A 68 2.42 -3.81 -0.83
CA THR A 68 3.57 -3.59 0.05
C THR A 68 4.74 -2.97 -0.73
N PHE A 69 5.11 -3.53 -1.88
CA PHE A 69 6.17 -2.94 -2.69
C PHE A 69 5.84 -1.50 -3.12
N ILE A 70 4.58 -1.23 -3.48
CA ILE A 70 4.14 0.11 -3.86
C ILE A 70 4.16 1.08 -2.68
N ALA A 71 3.75 0.63 -1.49
CA ALA A 71 3.67 1.44 -0.28
C ALA A 71 5.05 1.91 0.22
N TYR A 72 6.05 1.03 0.14
CA TYR A 72 7.35 1.25 0.77
C TYR A 72 8.45 1.66 -0.22
N HIS A 73 8.24 1.50 -1.53
CA HIS A 73 9.19 1.98 -2.53
C HIS A 73 8.88 3.42 -2.95
N LYS A 74 9.93 4.24 -3.10
CA LYS A 74 9.78 5.62 -3.59
C LYS A 74 9.56 5.60 -5.10
N ARG A 75 8.36 5.96 -5.54
CA ARG A 75 7.98 6.07 -6.98
C ARG A 75 8.18 4.73 -7.73
N PRO A 76 7.50 3.65 -7.32
CA PRO A 76 7.60 2.35 -7.96
C PRO A 76 7.16 2.42 -9.42
N THR A 77 8.03 2.03 -10.34
CA THR A 77 7.72 1.86 -11.77
C THR A 77 7.55 0.38 -12.09
N GLU A 78 6.96 0.03 -13.24
CA GLU A 78 6.87 -1.36 -13.69
C GLU A 78 8.26 -2.03 -13.80
N ASP A 79 9.27 -1.29 -14.25
CA ASP A 79 10.64 -1.81 -14.36
C ASP A 79 11.23 -2.11 -12.98
N ASN A 80 11.03 -1.20 -12.02
CA ASN A 80 11.52 -1.41 -10.65
C ASN A 80 10.80 -2.57 -9.97
N LEU A 81 9.46 -2.62 -10.09
CA LEU A 81 8.65 -3.68 -9.51
C LEU A 81 9.00 -5.05 -10.10
N SER A 82 9.23 -5.15 -11.41
CA SER A 82 9.63 -6.42 -12.03
C SER A 82 11.00 -6.93 -11.58
N ARG A 83 11.90 -6.03 -11.15
CA ARG A 83 13.18 -6.41 -10.51
C ARG A 83 13.02 -6.81 -9.05
N MET A 84 12.03 -6.25 -8.35
CA MET A 84 11.75 -6.56 -6.94
C MET A 84 10.98 -7.87 -6.78
N ILE A 85 10.22 -8.27 -7.81
CA ILE A 85 9.38 -9.46 -7.86
C ILE A 85 9.78 -10.33 -9.08
N PRO A 86 11.03 -10.81 -9.15
CA PRO A 86 11.57 -11.47 -10.35
C PRO A 86 10.84 -12.76 -10.74
N GLU A 87 10.13 -13.39 -9.79
CA GLU A 87 9.31 -14.57 -9.99
C GLU A 87 8.04 -14.29 -10.81
N VAL A 88 7.54 -13.04 -10.82
CA VAL A 88 6.36 -12.66 -11.59
C VAL A 88 6.77 -12.22 -12.99
N ARG A 89 6.18 -12.86 -14.01
CA ARG A 89 6.39 -12.48 -15.41
C ARG A 89 5.87 -11.06 -15.65
N TYR A 90 6.59 -10.28 -16.47
CA TYR A 90 6.24 -8.88 -16.75
C TYR A 90 4.79 -8.66 -17.22
N VAL A 91 4.23 -9.59 -18.01
CA VAL A 91 2.82 -9.52 -18.44
C VAL A 91 1.87 -9.65 -17.24
N ALA A 92 2.10 -10.64 -16.38
CA ALA A 92 1.28 -10.85 -15.18
C ALA A 92 1.40 -9.67 -14.20
N LEU A 93 2.60 -9.10 -14.03
CA LEU A 93 2.79 -7.88 -13.25
C LEU A 93 1.94 -6.71 -13.79
N ARG A 94 1.87 -6.55 -15.10
CA ARG A 94 1.06 -5.47 -15.71
C ARG A 94 -0.44 -5.72 -15.55
N GLU A 95 -0.87 -6.97 -15.67
CA GLU A 95 -2.25 -7.36 -15.40
C GLU A 95 -2.63 -7.09 -13.94
N GLU A 96 -1.76 -7.44 -13.00
CA GLU A 96 -2.02 -7.21 -11.58
C GLU A 96 -2.06 -5.72 -11.22
N LEU A 97 -1.12 -4.93 -11.74
CA LEU A 97 -1.16 -3.47 -11.56
C LEU A 97 -2.44 -2.87 -12.16
N LEU A 98 -2.90 -3.36 -13.31
CA LEU A 98 -4.16 -2.92 -13.90
C LEU A 98 -5.35 -3.28 -13.00
N ASN A 99 -5.41 -4.51 -12.49
CA ASN A 99 -6.47 -4.97 -11.57
C ASN A 99 -6.52 -4.10 -10.30
N LEU A 100 -5.35 -3.76 -9.73
CA LEU A 100 -5.25 -2.88 -8.57
C LEU A 100 -5.64 -1.42 -8.89
N GLU A 101 -5.35 -0.92 -10.09
CA GLU A 101 -5.81 0.39 -10.58
C GLU A 101 -7.35 0.40 -10.75
N GLU A 102 -7.93 -0.65 -11.36
CA GLU A 102 -9.37 -0.80 -11.58
C GLU A 102 -10.16 -0.88 -10.27
N ARG A 103 -9.60 -1.57 -9.25
CA ARG A 103 -10.15 -1.63 -7.88
C ARG A 103 -9.91 -0.37 -7.07
N LEU A 104 -9.30 0.66 -7.67
CA LEU A 104 -8.94 1.93 -7.03
C LEU A 104 -8.07 1.77 -5.79
N LEU A 105 -7.22 0.73 -5.71
CA LEU A 105 -6.26 0.54 -4.61
C LEU A 105 -4.96 1.31 -4.86
N ILE A 106 -4.58 1.42 -6.13
CA ILE A 106 -3.43 2.20 -6.57
C ILE A 106 -3.83 3.16 -7.68
N TRP A 107 -2.97 4.14 -7.90
CA TRP A 107 -3.10 5.13 -8.96
C TRP A 107 -1.75 5.39 -9.58
N SER A 108 -1.71 5.58 -10.89
CA SER A 108 -0.48 5.96 -11.58
C SER A 108 -0.33 7.47 -11.79
N ARG A 109 0.80 8.00 -11.32
CA ARG A 109 1.24 9.36 -11.63
C ARG A 109 2.24 9.32 -12.79
N ARG A 110 2.27 10.41 -13.55
CA ARG A 110 3.29 10.65 -14.57
C ARG A 110 4.13 11.86 -14.20
N GLU A 111 5.44 11.72 -14.30
CA GLU A 111 6.39 12.82 -14.22
C GLU A 111 7.32 12.75 -15.44
N GLY A 112 7.11 13.65 -16.39
CA GLY A 112 7.75 13.58 -17.70
C GLY A 112 7.35 12.30 -18.45
N LYS A 113 8.33 11.44 -18.73
CA LYS A 113 8.13 10.14 -19.39
C LYS A 113 7.94 8.97 -18.42
N THR A 114 8.10 9.19 -17.13
CA THR A 114 8.09 8.12 -16.12
C THR A 114 6.70 7.96 -15.52
N LYS A 115 6.10 6.77 -15.67
CA LYS A 115 4.89 6.33 -14.94
C LYS A 115 5.34 5.66 -13.64
N TYR A 116 4.74 6.05 -12.52
CA TYR A 116 4.95 5.39 -11.23
C TYR A 116 3.65 5.27 -10.46
N TYR A 117 3.57 4.28 -9.57
CA TYR A 117 2.36 3.97 -8.81
C TYR A 117 2.42 4.56 -7.41
N VAL A 118 1.25 4.91 -6.89
CA VAL A 118 1.03 5.40 -5.53
C VAL A 118 -0.23 4.76 -4.98
N LEU A 119 -0.33 4.61 -3.66
CA LEU A 119 -1.58 4.18 -3.03
C LEU A 119 -2.64 5.28 -3.16
N THR A 120 -3.88 4.89 -3.44
CA THR A 120 -5.06 5.75 -3.27
C THR A 120 -5.47 5.79 -1.79
N PRO A 121 -6.48 6.59 -1.39
CA PRO A 121 -7.02 6.48 -0.04
C PRO A 121 -7.51 5.07 0.36
N LEU A 122 -8.04 4.26 -0.59
CA LEU A 122 -8.38 2.86 -0.30
C LEU A 122 -7.11 2.01 -0.09
N GLY A 123 -6.08 2.15 -0.92
CA GLY A 123 -4.82 1.45 -0.71
C GLY A 123 -4.15 1.83 0.62
N GLU A 124 -4.27 3.10 1.02
CA GLU A 124 -3.80 3.59 2.30
C GLU A 124 -4.58 2.96 3.48
N SER A 125 -5.88 2.70 3.35
CA SER A 125 -6.63 1.99 4.40
C SER A 125 -6.14 0.55 4.59
N ILE A 126 -5.76 -0.13 3.50
CA ILE A 126 -5.12 -1.47 3.59
C ILE A 126 -3.81 -1.36 4.36
N ARG A 127 -2.98 -0.36 4.06
CA ARG A 127 -1.73 -0.10 4.79
C ARG A 127 -1.98 0.13 6.28
N GLU A 128 -2.98 0.94 6.61
CA GLU A 128 -3.34 1.29 7.98
C GLU A 128 -3.91 0.09 8.77
N SER A 129 -4.48 -0.91 8.10
CA SER A 129 -4.88 -2.17 8.75
C SER A 129 -3.73 -3.12 9.11
N GLY A 130 -2.50 -2.83 8.67
CA GLY A 130 -1.33 -3.66 8.94
C GLY A 130 -1.16 -4.87 8.01
N MET A 131 -2.00 -5.01 6.98
CA MET A 131 -1.89 -6.07 5.97
C MET A 131 -0.67 -5.90 5.06
N LEU A 132 -0.09 -4.69 4.99
CA LEU A 132 1.09 -4.40 4.19
C LEU A 132 2.34 -4.40 5.05
N GLY A 133 3.36 -5.14 4.63
CA GLY A 133 4.62 -5.24 5.36
C GLY A 133 5.46 -6.45 4.97
N PRO A 134 6.59 -6.69 5.65
CA PRO A 134 7.51 -7.78 5.31
C PRO A 134 6.84 -9.16 5.28
N GLY A 135 5.87 -9.44 6.15
CA GLY A 135 5.14 -10.72 6.17
C GLY A 135 4.37 -10.98 4.87
N ALA A 136 3.85 -9.93 4.22
CA ALA A 136 3.17 -10.05 2.93
C ALA A 136 4.13 -10.37 1.77
N VAL A 137 5.44 -10.11 1.92
CA VAL A 137 6.45 -10.30 0.87
C VAL A 137 7.25 -11.58 1.09
N ILE A 138 7.66 -11.84 2.33
CA ILE A 138 8.50 -12.99 2.70
C ILE A 138 7.62 -14.24 2.92
N GLY A 139 6.31 -14.06 3.07
CA GLY A 139 5.40 -15.04 3.62
C GLY A 139 5.53 -15.10 5.13
N ASP A 140 4.44 -15.48 5.81
CA ASP A 140 4.52 -16.00 7.16
C ASP A 140 5.24 -17.36 7.05
N GLY A 141 6.57 -17.33 6.92
CA GLY A 141 7.36 -18.52 7.23
C GLY A 141 6.86 -19.00 8.58
N GLU A 142 6.68 -20.31 8.75
CA GLU A 142 6.48 -20.92 10.07
C GLU A 142 7.67 -20.53 10.94
N THR A 143 7.60 -19.33 11.50
CA THR A 143 8.34 -18.98 12.67
C THR A 143 7.61 -19.76 13.74
N SER A 144 8.15 -20.94 14.03
CA SER A 144 8.19 -21.44 15.40
C SER A 144 8.93 -20.39 16.24
N GLY A 145 8.34 -19.21 16.35
CA GLY A 145 8.75 -18.11 17.15
C GLY A 145 8.02 -18.32 18.45
N GLU A 146 8.68 -19.01 19.38
CA GLU A 146 8.56 -18.62 20.78
C GLU A 146 8.49 -17.10 20.79
N THR A 147 7.42 -16.55 21.37
CA THR A 147 7.29 -15.12 21.62
C THR A 147 8.52 -14.72 22.43
N MET A 148 9.58 -14.31 21.74
CA MET A 148 10.71 -13.65 22.35
C MET A 148 10.20 -12.26 22.74
N ALA A 149 9.54 -12.22 23.89
CA ALA A 149 9.85 -11.21 24.87
C ALA A 149 11.33 -11.39 25.27
N LYS A 150 12.26 -11.20 24.32
CA LYS A 150 13.67 -11.05 24.65
C LYS A 150 13.75 -9.68 25.30
N SER A 151 13.78 -9.71 26.61
CA SER A 151 14.21 -8.58 27.42
C SER A 151 15.44 -7.98 26.74
N TRP A 152 15.32 -6.75 26.26
CA TRP A 152 16.41 -5.98 25.65
C TRP A 152 17.64 -5.86 26.57
N LEU A 153 17.43 -6.12 27.87
CA LEU A 153 18.44 -6.46 28.86
C LEU A 153 18.65 -7.98 28.86
N ASP A 154 19.52 -8.47 27.97
CA ASP A 154 20.06 -9.82 28.01
C ASP A 154 21.53 -9.83 28.45
N ASP A 155 22.06 -11.01 28.71
CA ASP A 155 23.43 -11.19 29.19
C ASP A 155 24.47 -10.66 28.18
N ASN A 156 24.14 -10.66 26.89
CA ASN A 156 25.02 -10.09 25.86
C ASN A 156 25.08 -8.57 25.97
N PHE A 157 23.95 -7.90 26.22
CA PHE A 157 23.93 -6.47 26.49
C PHE A 157 24.70 -6.12 27.77
N LEU A 158 24.52 -6.87 28.86
CA LEU A 158 25.25 -6.66 30.12
C LEU A 158 26.75 -6.84 29.94
N ASN A 159 27.19 -7.87 29.22
CA ASN A 159 28.60 -8.11 28.93
C ASN A 159 29.22 -7.00 28.08
N ALA A 160 28.49 -6.51 27.07
CA ALA A 160 28.93 -5.39 26.24
C ALA A 160 29.03 -4.08 27.05
N ALA A 161 28.06 -3.80 27.92
CA ALA A 161 28.07 -2.63 28.79
C ALA A 161 29.22 -2.68 29.82
N LEU A 162 29.46 -3.86 30.41
CA LEU A 162 30.58 -4.07 31.33
C LEU A 162 31.93 -3.91 30.63
N ALA A 163 32.10 -4.47 29.44
CA ALA A 163 33.32 -4.29 28.65
C ALA A 163 33.58 -2.82 28.32
N PHE A 164 32.54 -2.08 27.91
CA PHE A 164 32.64 -0.65 27.61
C PHE A 164 32.98 0.21 28.83
N LEU A 165 32.42 -0.11 30.00
CA LEU A 165 32.74 0.58 31.26
C LEU A 165 34.17 0.25 31.72
N ASN A 166 34.61 -0.99 31.51
CA ASN A 166 35.97 -1.43 31.87
C ASN A 166 37.04 -0.79 30.97
N GLU A 167 36.77 -0.58 29.68
CA GLU A 167 37.66 0.16 28.77
C GLU A 167 37.81 1.64 29.13
N ARG A 168 36.89 2.22 29.91
CA ARG A 168 36.95 3.62 30.35
C ARG A 168 37.65 3.84 31.69
N MET A 169 38.09 2.80 32.38
CA MET A 169 38.92 2.92 33.58
C MET A 169 40.35 2.47 33.27
N PRO A 170 41.29 3.39 33.02
CA PRO A 170 42.71 3.03 33.10
C PRO A 170 43.00 2.65 34.55
N LEU A 171 43.32 1.37 34.78
CA LEU A 171 43.96 0.94 36.02
C LEU A 171 45.38 1.54 36.03
N PHE A 172 45.50 2.66 36.75
CA PHE A 172 46.70 3.44 37.09
C PHE A 172 47.40 4.20 35.94
#